data_AF-A0A434EVF8-F1
#
_entry.id   AF-A0A434EVF8-F1
#
_cell.length_a   1.000
_cell.length_b   1.000
_cell.length_c   1.000
_cell.angle_alpha   90.00
_cell.angle_beta   90.00
_cell.angle_gamma   90.00
#
_symmetry.space_group_name_H-M   'P 1'
#
loop_
_entity.id
_entity.type
_entity.pdbx_description
1 polymer ?
#
loop_
_entity_poly.entity_id
_entity_poly.type
_entity_poly.pdbx_seq_one_letter_code
_entity_poly.pdbx_strand_id
1 'polypeptide(L)' 'GIDLPFAPDPVDLFQNSLPQPDGTLVVEASINPPGGYVTLRAEQDLLLVVTACSVDHHPTNGDACTEIEVEITPAA' A
#
# COMPACT_ATOMS: atom_id res chain seq x y z
N GLY A 1 -21.00 -6.60 -0.80
CA GLY A 1 -21.78 -6.01 -1.88
C GLY A 1 -22.07 -4.58 -1.52
N ILE A 2 -21.25 -3.66 -2.05
CA ILE A 2 -21.27 -2.21 -1.84
C ILE A 2 -20.95 -1.61 -3.21
N ASP A 3 -21.69 -0.60 -3.64
CA ASP A 3 -21.45 0.12 -4.90
C ASP A 3 -20.86 1.49 -4.57
N LEU A 4 -19.72 1.81 -5.19
CA LEU A 4 -18.99 3.05 -4.96
C LEU A 4 -19.02 3.88 -6.24
N PRO A 5 -19.28 5.20 -6.15
CA PRO A 5 -19.43 6.05 -7.33
C PRO A 5 -18.13 6.19 -8.15
N PHE A 6 -16.98 5.91 -7.54
CA PHE A 6 -15.67 5.86 -8.17
C PHE A 6 -14.68 5.09 -7.27
N ALA A 7 -13.53 4.71 -7.82
CA ALA A 7 -12.38 4.22 -7.07
C ALA A 7 -11.43 5.40 -6.78
N PRO A 8 -11.15 5.75 -5.51
CA PRO A 8 -10.17 6.78 -5.19
C PRO A 8 -8.76 6.31 -5.52
N ASP A 9 -7.83 7.26 -5.70
CA ASP A 9 -6.41 6.93 -5.74
C ASP A 9 -6.00 6.28 -4.41
N PRO A 10 -5.25 5.17 -4.45
CA PRO A 10 -4.85 4.44 -3.25
C PRO A 10 -3.80 5.21 -2.46
N VAL A 11 -3.65 4.82 -1.18
CA VAL A 11 -2.43 5.10 -0.42
C VAL A 11 -1.50 3.91 -0.61
N ASP A 12 -0.47 4.07 -1.42
CA ASP A 12 0.50 3.02 -1.74
C ASP A 12 1.52 2.84 -0.61
N LEU A 13 1.10 2.16 0.46
CA LEU A 13 1.98 1.80 1.57
C LEU A 13 3.19 1.01 1.07
N PHE A 14 4.37 1.35 1.58
CA PHE A 14 5.66 0.71 1.27
C PHE A 14 6.19 0.90 -0.17
N GLN A 15 5.46 1.59 -1.06
CA GLN A 15 5.94 1.87 -2.41
C GLN A 15 7.11 2.85 -2.40
N ASN A 16 8.14 2.56 -3.20
CA ASN A 16 9.31 3.41 -3.38
C ASN A 16 9.24 4.13 -4.74
N SER A 17 8.61 5.30 -4.79
CA SER A 17 8.39 6.05 -6.03
C SER A 17 8.47 7.56 -5.85
N LEU A 18 9.48 8.04 -5.14
CA LEU A 18 9.62 9.47 -4.88
C LEU A 18 9.88 10.26 -6.19
N PRO A 19 9.35 11.49 -6.30
CA PRO A 19 9.65 12.36 -7.42
C PRO A 19 11.11 12.78 -7.43
N GLN A 20 11.72 12.67 -8.61
CA GLN A 20 13.07 13.13 -8.90
C GLN A 20 13.10 14.67 -9.01
N PRO A 21 14.28 15.32 -8.94
CA PRO A 21 14.40 16.78 -9.05
C PRO A 21 13.83 17.37 -10.35
N ASP A 22 13.76 16.59 -11.43
CA ASP A 22 13.18 16.99 -12.72
C ASP A 22 11.68 16.67 -12.84
N GLY A 23 11.06 16.15 -11.77
CA GLY A 23 9.65 15.78 -11.71
C GLY A 23 9.33 14.40 -12.27
N THR A 24 10.32 13.63 -12.73
CA THR A 24 10.09 12.24 -13.14
C THR A 24 9.77 11.35 -11.94
N LEU A 25 8.94 10.33 -12.16
CA LEU A 25 8.67 9.27 -11.20
C LEU A 25 9.35 7.99 -11.69
N VAL A 26 10.20 7.42 -10.83
CA VAL A 26 10.80 6.10 -11.04
C VAL A 26 10.27 5.21 -9.93
N VAL A 27 9.62 4.10 -10.29
CA VAL A 27 9.12 3.13 -9.32
C VAL A 27 10.21 2.10 -9.09
N GLU A 28 10.81 2.13 -7.91
CA GLU A 28 11.86 1.19 -7.51
C GLU A 28 11.29 0.08 -6.65
N ALA A 29 12.12 -0.92 -6.36
CA ALA A 29 11.79 -1.91 -5.35
C ALA A 29 11.56 -1.27 -3.99
N SER A 30 10.56 -1.79 -3.27
CA SER A 30 10.34 -1.44 -1.87
C SER A 30 11.63 -1.62 -1.07
N ILE A 31 11.95 -0.60 -0.28
CA ILE A 31 13.08 -0.61 0.66
C ILE A 31 12.69 -1.13 2.05
N ASN A 32 11.45 -1.61 2.21
CA ASN A 32 10.92 -2.07 3.48
C ASN A 32 11.26 -3.55 3.70
N PRO A 33 11.78 -3.93 4.89
CA PRO A 33 12.13 -5.33 5.18
C PRO A 33 10.87 -6.17 5.45
N PRO A 34 10.93 -7.51 5.31
CA PRO A 34 9.89 -8.41 5.79
C PRO A 34 9.55 -8.14 7.26
N GLY A 35 8.26 -8.06 7.58
CA GLY A 35 7.77 -7.72 8.92
C GLY A 35 7.68 -6.21 9.22
N GLY A 36 8.06 -5.34 8.29
CA GLY A 36 7.72 -3.91 8.37
C GLY A 36 6.20 -3.70 8.37
N TYR A 37 5.71 -2.83 9.25
CA TYR A 37 4.28 -2.56 9.39
C TYR A 37 4.00 -1.08 9.61
N VAL A 38 2.75 -0.68 9.38
CA VAL A 38 2.20 0.60 9.82
C VAL A 38 0.99 0.35 10.71
N THR A 39 0.76 1.22 11.70
CA THR A 39 -0.44 1.19 12.53
C THR A 39 -1.23 2.47 12.30
N LEU A 40 -2.49 2.32 11.91
CA LEU A 40 -3.40 3.43 11.66
C LEU A 40 -4.51 3.44 12.71
N ARG A 41 -4.87 4.63 13.20
CA ARG A 41 -6.02 4.81 14.08
C ARG A 41 -7.25 5.19 13.25
N ALA A 42 -8.35 4.46 13.45
CA ALA A 42 -9.63 4.86 12.93
C ALA A 42 -10.17 6.04 13.74
N GLU A 43 -10.15 7.26 13.18
CA GLU A 43 -10.73 8.45 13.81
C GLU A 43 -12.27 8.48 13.74
N GLN A 44 -12.86 7.60 12.91
CA GLN A 44 -14.29 7.41 12.71
C GLN A 44 -14.56 5.99 12.21
N ASP A 45 -15.83 5.57 12.21
CA ASP A 45 -16.26 4.31 11.60
C ASP A 45 -15.92 4.30 10.10
N LEU A 46 -15.32 3.22 9.61
CA LEU A 46 -14.79 3.15 8.25
C LEU A 46 -15.01 1.79 7.58
N LEU A 47 -15.13 1.83 6.26
CA LEU A 47 -15.01 0.67 5.38
C LEU A 47 -13.59 0.69 4.80
N LEU A 48 -12.75 -0.25 5.23
CA LEU A 48 -11.38 -0.39 4.74
C LEU A 48 -11.32 -1.42 3.60
N VAL A 49 -10.64 -1.05 2.51
CA VAL A 49 -10.25 -1.97 1.44
C VAL A 49 -8.73 -1.99 1.38
N VAL A 50 -8.14 -3.17 1.45
CA VAL A 50 -6.69 -3.38 1.35
C VAL A 50 -6.44 -4.40 0.24
N THR A 51 -5.47 -4.13 -0.62
CA THR A 51 -5.04 -5.03 -1.68
C THR A 51 -3.53 -5.28 -1.57
N ALA A 52 -3.12 -6.54 -1.71
CA ALA A 52 -1.73 -6.85 -2.03
C ALA A 52 -1.52 -6.53 -3.51
N CYS A 53 -0.71 -5.53 -3.82
CA CYS A 53 -0.42 -5.15 -5.20
C CYS A 53 0.14 -6.35 -5.98
N SER A 54 -0.44 -6.65 -7.15
CA SER A 54 -0.07 -7.82 -7.95
C SER A 54 0.92 -7.51 -9.08
N VAL A 55 1.59 -6.36 -9.04
CA VAL A 55 2.60 -5.99 -10.04
C VAL A 55 3.86 -6.83 -9.83
N ASP A 56 4.10 -7.76 -10.74
CA ASP A 56 5.16 -8.79 -10.68
C ASP A 56 6.21 -8.67 -11.82
N HIS A 57 6.08 -7.66 -12.67
CA HIS A 57 6.91 -7.46 -13.86
C HIS A 57 7.82 -6.21 -13.78
N HIS A 58 7.80 -5.51 -12.66
CA HIS A 58 8.63 -4.34 -12.37
C HIS A 58 9.23 -4.51 -10.96
N PRO A 59 10.41 -3.93 -10.67
CA PRO A 59 11.04 -4.05 -9.35
C PRO A 59 10.14 -3.64 -8.17
N THR A 60 9.04 -2.90 -8.40
CA THR A 60 8.08 -2.38 -7.40
C THR A 60 7.90 -3.29 -6.17
N ASN A 61 7.50 -4.54 -6.40
CA ASN A 61 7.21 -5.51 -5.34
C ASN A 61 8.36 -6.52 -5.10
N GLY A 62 9.60 -6.18 -5.49
CA GLY A 62 10.77 -7.04 -5.32
C GLY A 62 10.77 -8.29 -6.20
N ASP A 63 10.22 -8.17 -7.42
CA ASP A 63 10.10 -9.23 -8.45
C ASP A 63 9.27 -10.48 -8.05
N ALA A 64 8.80 -10.56 -6.81
CA ALA A 64 7.96 -11.64 -6.31
C ALA A 64 6.94 -11.10 -5.30
N CYS A 65 5.69 -10.98 -5.75
CA CYS A 65 4.59 -10.56 -4.87
C CYS A 65 4.38 -11.56 -3.72
N THR A 66 4.27 -11.03 -2.50
CA THR A 66 3.94 -11.80 -1.30
C THR A 66 2.60 -11.39 -0.72
N GLU A 67 2.09 -12.19 0.20
CA GLU A 67 0.89 -11.83 0.98
C GLU A 67 1.17 -10.63 1.91
N ILE A 68 0.11 -9.94 2.31
CA ILE A 68 0.14 -8.92 3.35
C ILE A 68 -0.76 -9.37 4.52
N GLU A 69 -0.34 -9.04 5.73
CA GLU A 69 -1.14 -9.27 6.93
C GLU A 69 -1.89 -8.00 7.31
N VAL A 70 -3.15 -8.15 7.71
CA VAL A 70 -3.99 -7.05 8.22
C VAL A 70 -4.58 -7.49 9.56
N GLU A 71 -4.21 -6.77 10.62
CA GLU A 71 -4.75 -6.96 11.96
C GLU A 71 -5.67 -5.79 12.34
N ILE A 72 -6.84 -6.10 12.92
CA ILE A 72 -7.78 -5.12 13.46
C ILE A 72 -7.87 -5.33 14.96
N THR A 73 -7.41 -4.33 15.73
CA THR A 73 -7.44 -4.34 17.19
C THR A 73 -8.34 -3.22 17.73
N PRO A 74 -8.93 -3.37 18.93
CA PRO A 74 -9.58 -2.26 19.61
C PRO A 74 -8.63 -1.08 19.83
N ALA A 75 -9.18 0.13 19.99
CA ALA A 75 -8.40 1.26 20.46
C ALA A 75 -7.89 0.98 21.89
N ALA A 76 -6.61 1.31 22.13
CA ALA A 76 -5.98 1.26 23.45
C ALA A 76 -6.52 2.35 24.38
#